data_AF-A0A1A6HU00-F1
#
_entry.id   AF-A0A1A6HU00-F1
#
_cell.length_a   1.000
_cell.length_b   1.000
_cell.length_c   1.000
_cell.angle_alpha   90.00
_cell.angle_beta   90.00
_cell.angle_gamma   90.00
#
_symmetry.space_group_name_H-M   'P 1'
#
loop_
_entity.id
_entity.type
_entity.pdbx_description
1 polymer ?
#
loop_
_entity_poly.entity_id
_entity_poly.type
_entity_poly.pdbx_seq_one_letter_code
_entity_poly.pdbx_strand_id
1 'polypeptide(L)'
;VEDMQWANREHTHPASVCSLPCKPGERKKTVKGVPCCWHCERCEGYNYQVDELSCELCPLDQRPNINRTGCQRIPIIKLEWHSPWAVVPVFIAILGIIATTFVIVTFVRYNDTPI
;
A
#
# COMPACT_ATOMS: atom_id res chain seq x y z
N VAL A 1 48.70 -30.94 6.27
CA VAL A 1 48.23 -30.30 5.02
C VAL A 1 47.99 -28.87 5.40
N GLU A 2 48.84 -27.95 4.95
CA GLU A 2 48.63 -26.52 5.16
C GLU A 2 47.42 -26.10 4.32
N ASP A 3 46.41 -25.49 4.94
CA ASP A 3 45.22 -25.03 4.24
C ASP A 3 45.62 -23.90 3.28
N MET A 4 45.39 -24.11 1.98
CA MET A 4 45.67 -23.11 0.95
C MET A 4 44.81 -21.86 1.21
N GLN A 5 45.45 -20.73 1.47
CA GLN A 5 44.78 -19.46 1.74
C GLN A 5 44.75 -18.59 0.47
N TRP A 6 43.61 -17.96 0.22
CA TRP A 6 43.54 -16.90 -0.79
C TRP A 6 44.39 -15.70 -0.34
N ALA A 7 44.83 -14.88 -1.30
CA ALA A 7 45.84 -13.83 -1.11
C ALA A 7 45.59 -12.88 0.07
N ASN A 8 44.35 -12.77 0.55
CA ASN A 8 43.93 -11.89 1.65
C ASN A 8 43.73 -12.59 3.02
N ARG A 9 44.25 -13.80 3.23
CA ARG A 9 44.03 -14.63 4.45
C ARG A 9 42.55 -14.92 4.74
N GLU A 10 41.71 -14.80 3.73
CA GLU A 10 40.29 -15.12 3.80
C GLU A 10 40.10 -16.61 3.53
N HIS A 11 39.41 -17.30 4.43
CA HIS A 11 39.11 -18.74 4.31
C HIS A 11 37.95 -19.03 3.33
N THR A 12 37.31 -17.99 2.81
CA THR A 12 36.20 -18.09 1.86
C THR A 12 36.69 -17.88 0.44
N HIS A 13 36.42 -18.85 -0.42
CA HIS A 13 36.66 -18.74 -1.85
C HIS A 13 35.81 -17.62 -2.46
N PRO A 14 36.32 -16.85 -3.44
CA PRO A 14 35.53 -15.84 -4.13
C PRO A 14 34.37 -16.51 -4.89
N ALA A 15 33.18 -15.93 -4.80
CA ALA A 15 32.01 -16.44 -5.51
C ALA A 15 32.14 -16.18 -7.02
N SER A 16 32.06 -17.25 -7.83
CA SER A 16 32.08 -17.19 -9.30
C SER A 16 30.67 -17.06 -9.89
N VAL A 17 29.95 -16.00 -9.53
CA VAL A 17 28.57 -15.75 -9.99
C VAL A 17 28.49 -14.56 -10.96
N CYS A 18 27.70 -14.70 -12.03
CA CYS A 18 27.48 -13.61 -12.98
C CYS A 18 26.53 -12.53 -12.43
N SER A 19 25.54 -12.94 -11.64
CA SER A 19 24.50 -12.06 -11.13
C SER A 19 24.21 -12.42 -9.68
N LEU A 20 24.02 -11.39 -8.86
CA LEU A 20 23.67 -11.54 -7.45
C LEU A 20 22.19 -11.93 -7.30
N PRO A 21 21.79 -12.55 -6.19
CA PRO A 21 20.39 -12.82 -5.89
C PRO A 21 19.59 -11.51 -5.83
N CYS A 22 18.40 -11.51 -6.43
CA CYS A 22 17.51 -10.35 -6.44
C CYS A 22 16.87 -10.12 -5.07
N LYS A 23 16.40 -8.90 -4.84
CA LYS A 23 15.72 -8.54 -3.59
C LYS A 23 14.26 -9.03 -3.62
N PRO A 24 13.62 -9.18 -2.44
CA PRO A 24 12.19 -9.44 -2.37
C PRO A 24 11.40 -8.37 -3.14
N GLY A 25 10.45 -8.79 -3.97
CA GLY A 25 9.65 -7.94 -4.84
C GLY A 25 10.27 -7.68 -6.22
N GLU A 26 11.38 -8.33 -6.54
CA GLU A 26 12.03 -8.30 -7.85
C GLU A 26 12.02 -9.69 -8.50
N ARG A 27 11.76 -9.74 -9.81
CA ARG A 27 11.92 -10.93 -10.63
C ARG A 27 13.26 -10.94 -11.34
N LYS A 28 13.80 -12.14 -11.56
CA LYS A 28 14.94 -12.44 -12.40
C LYS A 28 14.50 -12.43 -13.85
N LYS A 29 15.07 -11.52 -14.64
CA LYS A 29 14.97 -11.51 -16.10
C LYS A 29 16.28 -12.00 -16.68
N THR A 30 16.29 -13.23 -17.17
CA THR A 30 17.47 -13.87 -17.77
C THR A 30 17.98 -13.07 -18.97
N VAL A 31 19.29 -12.87 -19.05
CA VAL A 31 19.93 -12.22 -20.20
C VAL A 31 19.88 -13.17 -21.39
N LYS A 32 19.41 -12.69 -22.54
CA LYS A 32 19.31 -13.51 -23.76
C LYS A 32 20.72 -13.99 -24.16
N GLY A 33 20.88 -15.29 -24.35
CA GLY A 33 22.14 -15.90 -24.77
C GLY A 33 23.11 -16.27 -23.64
N VAL A 34 22.83 -15.90 -22.37
CA VAL A 34 23.68 -16.25 -21.22
C VAL A 34 22.82 -16.76 -20.05
N PRO A 35 22.64 -18.08 -19.89
CA PRO A 35 21.64 -18.66 -18.98
C PRO A 35 21.92 -18.42 -17.49
N CYS A 36 23.17 -18.17 -17.10
CA CYS A 36 23.58 -17.92 -15.72
C CYS A 36 23.53 -16.44 -15.30
N CYS A 37 23.21 -15.53 -16.23
CA CYS A 37 23.15 -14.09 -15.97
C CYS A 37 21.70 -13.60 -16.01
N TRP A 38 21.31 -12.75 -15.07
CA TRP A 38 19.99 -12.15 -15.02
C TRP A 38 20.05 -10.70 -14.54
N HIS A 39 19.04 -9.93 -14.92
CA HIS A 39 18.75 -8.62 -14.34
C HIS A 39 17.59 -8.74 -13.35
N CYS A 40 17.68 -8.02 -12.25
CA CYS A 40 16.59 -7.90 -11.30
C CYS A 40 15.66 -6.78 -11.73
N GLU A 41 14.41 -7.11 -12.05
CA GLU A 41 13.36 -6.15 -12.38
C GLU A 41 12.32 -6.14 -11.26
N ARG A 42 11.98 -4.95 -10.76
CA ARG A 42 10.95 -4.81 -9.73
C ARG A 42 9.57 -5.10 -10.30
N CYS A 43 8.73 -5.83 -9.56
CA CYS A 43 7.31 -5.94 -9.92
C CYS A 43 6.64 -4.58 -9.74
N GLU A 44 6.08 -4.01 -10.81
CA GLU A 44 5.46 -2.68 -10.79
C GLU A 44 3.92 -2.74 -10.67
N GLY A 45 3.31 -1.60 -10.34
CA GLY A 45 1.86 -1.45 -10.26
C GLY A 45 1.22 -2.34 -9.19
N TYR A 46 0.19 -3.10 -9.57
CA TYR A 46 -0.53 -4.06 -8.73
C TYR A 46 0.04 -5.48 -8.78
N ASN A 47 1.23 -5.64 -9.38
CA ASN A 47 1.87 -6.95 -9.43
C ASN A 47 2.65 -7.26 -8.15
N TYR A 48 2.62 -8.53 -7.76
CA TYR A 48 3.46 -9.12 -6.73
C TYR A 48 4.34 -10.22 -7.33
N GLN A 49 5.43 -10.52 -6.64
CA GLN A 49 6.35 -11.60 -6.96
C GLN A 49 5.72 -12.91 -6.48
N VAL A 50 5.29 -13.75 -7.42
CA VAL A 50 4.80 -15.10 -7.12
C VAL A 50 5.98 -16.08 -7.06
N ASP A 51 6.90 -15.96 -8.02
CA ASP A 51 8.11 -16.75 -8.12
C ASP A 51 9.33 -15.85 -8.38
N GLU A 52 10.53 -16.42 -8.38
CA GLU A 52 11.74 -15.68 -8.70
C GLU A 52 11.79 -15.16 -10.15
N LEU A 53 10.95 -15.66 -11.06
CA LEU A 53 11.00 -15.37 -12.50
C LEU A 53 9.79 -14.55 -13.00
N SER A 54 8.70 -14.54 -12.26
CA SER A 54 7.40 -14.01 -12.69
C SER A 54 6.80 -13.05 -11.66
N CYS A 55 6.11 -12.05 -12.18
CA CYS A 55 5.22 -11.19 -11.38
C CYS A 55 3.79 -11.40 -11.88
N GLU A 56 2.84 -11.48 -10.96
CA GLU A 56 1.42 -11.63 -11.27
C GLU A 56 0.60 -10.51 -10.64
N LEU A 57 -0.55 -10.22 -11.23
CA LEU A 57 -1.46 -9.20 -10.73
C LEU A 57 -2.16 -9.70 -9.46
N CYS A 58 -2.24 -8.87 -8.42
CA CYS A 58 -3.07 -9.19 -7.27
C CYS A 58 -4.56 -9.28 -7.65
N PRO A 59 -5.37 -10.07 -6.92
CA PRO A 59 -6.82 -10.05 -7.04
C PRO A 59 -7.40 -8.64 -6.87
N LEU A 60 -8.57 -8.39 -7.47
CA LEU A 60 -9.24 -7.07 -7.49
C LEU A 60 -9.45 -6.43 -6.11
N ASP A 61 -9.61 -7.24 -5.06
CA ASP A 61 -9.85 -6.82 -3.68
C ASP A 61 -8.57 -6.72 -2.83
N GLN A 62 -7.41 -6.87 -3.46
CA GLN A 62 -6.10 -6.90 -2.82
C GLN A 62 -5.11 -5.98 -3.52
N ARG A 63 -4.09 -5.57 -2.78
CA ARG A 63 -2.94 -4.83 -3.27
C ARG A 63 -1.66 -5.55 -2.86
N PRO A 64 -0.55 -5.41 -3.59
CA PRO A 64 0.72 -5.96 -3.15
C PRO A 64 1.14 -5.37 -1.79
N ASN A 65 1.77 -6.18 -0.95
CA ASN A 65 2.38 -5.74 0.30
C ASN A 65 3.60 -4.83 0.02
N ILE A 66 4.19 -4.25 1.08
CA ILE A 66 5.32 -3.32 0.92
C ILE A 66 6.55 -3.95 0.23
N ASN A 67 6.78 -5.24 0.45
CA ASN A 67 7.86 -6.01 -0.14
C ASN A 67 7.48 -6.64 -1.48
N ARG A 68 6.25 -6.45 -1.95
CA ARG A 68 5.65 -7.07 -3.14
C ARG A 68 5.84 -8.60 -3.23
N THR A 69 5.95 -9.30 -2.10
CA THR A 69 6.06 -10.77 -2.03
C THR A 69 4.72 -11.48 -1.92
N GLY A 70 3.64 -10.71 -1.76
CA GLY A 70 2.30 -11.24 -1.62
C GLY A 70 1.27 -10.13 -1.70
N CYS A 71 0.01 -10.53 -1.69
CA CYS A 71 -1.12 -9.63 -1.74
C CYS A 71 -1.77 -9.49 -0.36
N GLN A 72 -2.19 -8.28 -0.03
CA GLN A 72 -2.93 -7.95 1.18
C GLN A 72 -4.23 -7.24 0.82
N ARG A 73 -5.27 -7.43 1.64
CA ARG A 73 -6.55 -6.75 1.47
C ARG A 73 -6.36 -5.23 1.41
N ILE A 74 -7.06 -4.59 0.49
CA ILE A 74 -7.05 -3.12 0.40
C ILE A 74 -7.66 -2.57 1.70
N PRO A 75 -6.93 -1.72 2.44
CA PRO A 75 -7.46 -1.16 3.68
C PRO A 75 -8.66 -0.26 3.38
N ILE A 76 -9.71 -0.38 4.18
CA ILE A 76 -10.91 0.45 4.06
C ILE A 76 -10.55 1.85 4.55
N ILE A 77 -10.53 2.82 3.64
CA ILE A 77 -10.43 4.23 3.98
C ILE A 77 -11.83 4.69 4.39
N LYS A 78 -12.03 4.87 5.70
CA LYS A 78 -13.28 5.37 6.28
C LYS A 78 -13.04 6.75 6.88
N LEU A 79 -14.07 7.58 6.82
CA LEU A 79 -14.05 8.85 7.54
C LEU A 79 -14.21 8.55 9.03
N GLU A 80 -13.20 8.89 9.81
CA GLU A 80 -13.28 8.73 11.26
C GLU A 80 -14.18 9.80 11.88
N TRP A 81 -14.99 9.43 12.87
CA TRP A 81 -15.90 10.36 13.55
C TRP A 81 -15.19 11.52 14.24
N HIS A 82 -13.95 11.30 14.68
CA HIS A 82 -13.11 12.32 15.30
C HIS A 82 -12.32 13.15 14.29
N SER A 83 -12.46 12.86 12.99
CA SER A 83 -11.84 13.65 11.94
C SER A 83 -12.50 15.03 11.86
N PRO A 84 -11.74 16.12 11.74
CA PRO A 84 -12.29 17.46 11.53
C PRO A 84 -13.28 17.52 10.35
N TRP A 85 -13.02 16.71 9.32
CA TRP A 85 -13.87 16.56 8.13
C TRP A 85 -15.25 15.97 8.42
N ALA A 86 -15.40 15.17 9.47
CA ALA A 86 -16.69 14.65 9.92
C ALA A 86 -17.36 15.60 10.93
N VAL A 87 -16.59 16.16 11.86
CA VAL A 87 -17.10 16.97 12.97
C VAL A 87 -17.70 18.29 12.49
N VAL A 88 -17.03 19.01 11.59
CA VAL A 88 -17.46 20.34 11.13
C VAL A 88 -18.85 20.29 10.45
N PRO A 89 -19.12 19.41 9.47
CA PRO A 89 -20.45 19.30 8.87
C PRO A 89 -21.55 18.91 9.87
N VAL A 90 -21.25 17.98 10.79
CA VAL A 90 -22.21 17.54 11.82
C VAL A 90 -22.60 18.70 12.72
N PHE A 91 -21.63 19.50 13.16
CA PHE A 91 -21.90 20.68 13.99
C PHE A 91 -22.76 21.72 13.27
N ILE A 92 -22.45 22.00 12.00
CA ILE A 92 -23.25 22.92 11.17
C ILE A 92 -24.68 22.39 10.99
N ALA A 93 -24.85 21.09 10.75
CA ALA A 93 -26.15 20.46 10.63
C ALA A 93 -26.98 20.59 11.92
N ILE A 94 -26.37 20.36 13.09
CA ILE A 94 -27.02 20.54 14.39
C ILE A 94 -27.48 21.98 14.58
N LEU A 95 -26.63 22.97 14.27
CA LEU A 95 -27.01 24.38 14.35
C LEU A 95 -28.19 24.71 13.41
N GLY A 96 -28.18 24.17 12.20
CA GLY A 96 -29.29 24.32 11.25
C GLY A 96 -30.60 23.72 11.76
N ILE A 97 -30.54 22.52 12.38
CA ILE A 97 -31.71 21.88 12.98
C ILE A 97 -32.26 22.72 14.14
N ILE A 98 -31.39 23.28 14.99
CA ILE A 98 -31.81 24.15 16.09
C ILE A 98 -32.49 25.41 15.54
N ALA A 99 -31.90 26.07 14.54
CA ALA A 99 -32.45 27.28 13.94
C ALA A 99 -33.81 27.02 13.27
N THR A 100 -33.93 25.94 12.50
CA THR A 100 -35.20 25.57 11.84
C THR A 100 -36.28 25.21 12.86
N THR A 101 -35.93 24.47 13.91
CA THR A 101 -36.87 24.13 14.99
C THR A 101 -37.34 25.40 15.70
N PHE A 102 -36.45 26.36 15.98
CA PHE A 102 -36.81 27.63 16.59
C PHE A 102 -37.80 28.44 15.74
N VAL A 103 -37.57 28.51 14.42
CA VAL A 103 -38.49 29.16 13.48
C VAL A 103 -39.85 28.47 13.49
N ILE A 104 -39.89 27.13 13.37
CA ILE A 104 -41.13 26.35 13.39
C ILE A 104 -41.92 26.60 14.68
N VAL A 105 -41.26 26.53 15.84
CA VAL A 105 -41.89 26.77 17.15
C VAL A 105 -42.50 28.17 17.22
N THR A 106 -41.80 29.17 16.69
CA THR A 106 -42.27 30.55 16.68
C THR A 106 -43.53 30.70 15.83
N PHE A 107 -43.53 30.18 14.60
CA PHE A 107 -44.71 30.21 13.73
C PHE A 107 -45.92 29.49 14.35
N VAL A 108 -45.71 28.29 14.91
CA VAL A 108 -46.80 27.54 15.56
C VAL A 108 -47.35 28.29 16.79
N ARG A 109 -46.47 28.91 17.58
CA ARG A 109 -46.88 29.59 18.82
C ARG A 109 -47.62 30.90 18.60
N TYR A 110 -47.28 31.63 17.54
CA TYR A 110 -47.84 32.93 17.17
C TYR A 110 -48.75 32.84 15.93
N ASN A 111 -49.34 31.68 15.69
CA ASN A 111 -50.20 31.44 14.51
C ASN A 111 -51.46 32.33 14.47
N ASP A 112 -51.83 32.97 15.58
CA ASP A 112 -52.97 33.88 15.69
C ASP A 112 -52.60 35.35 15.39
N THR A 113 -51.32 35.69 15.23
CA THR A 113 -50.92 37.06 14.87
C THR A 113 -51.04 37.25 13.36
N PRO A 114 -51.73 38.30 12.86
CA PRO A 114 -52.07 38.47 11.44
C PRO A 114 -50.88 38.93 10.55
N ILE A 115 -49.66 38.55 10.90
CA ILE A 115 -48.44 38.72 10.10
C ILE A 115 -48.12 37.47 9.30
#